data_AF-A0A8H5HWW7-F1
#
_entry.id   AF-A0A8H5HWW7-F1
#
_cell.length_a   1.000
_cell.length_b   1.000
_cell.length_c   1.000
_cell.angle_alpha   90.00
_cell.angle_beta   90.00
_cell.angle_gamma   90.00
#
_symmetry.space_group_name_H-M   'P 1'
#
loop_
_entity.id
_entity.type
_entity.pdbx_description
1 polymer ?
#
loop_
_entity_poly.entity_id
_entity_poly.type
_entity_poly.pdbx_seq_one_letter_code
_entity_poly.pdbx_strand_id
1 'polypeptide(L)'
;MLYIERNPSYSSRNTNHCSARPPPGKNNVTPPFRTLVDLFEKLRSERRQDVKKTLLSNWINGWREKVGKDFFPLLRLLLPHLDKERVYGLKEATIANLYIDLFRLQKSKNGKESHASQLIKWRQPTGQGSAPGDFSAAIFDLANKHSEVTESTSSIKRINDFLDNLSNAMKDQ
;
A
#
# COMPACT_ATOMS: atom_id res chain seq x y z
N MET A 1 19.69 39.81 -27.75
CA MET A 1 20.35 39.58 -26.44
C MET A 1 19.53 40.30 -25.37
N LEU A 2 18.72 39.57 -24.61
CA LEU A 2 18.00 40.11 -23.46
C LEU A 2 18.67 39.57 -22.19
N TYR A 3 19.01 40.51 -21.30
CA TYR A 3 19.81 40.30 -20.11
C TYR A 3 19.08 39.46 -19.06
N ILE A 4 19.84 38.58 -18.41
CA ILE A 4 19.46 37.73 -17.28
C ILE A 4 19.41 38.60 -16.02
N GLU A 5 18.23 38.80 -15.43
CA GLU A 5 18.10 39.32 -14.07
C GLU A 5 18.09 38.18 -13.05
N ARG A 6 18.91 38.38 -12.02
CA ARG A 6 19.30 37.43 -10.98
C ARG A 6 18.12 37.13 -10.03
N ASN A 7 17.99 35.85 -9.72
CA ASN A 7 17.18 35.31 -8.61
C ASN A 7 17.45 36.08 -7.29
N PRO A 8 16.42 36.55 -6.57
CA PRO A 8 16.56 36.90 -5.18
C PRO A 8 16.49 35.63 -4.32
N SER A 9 17.62 35.39 -3.64
CA SER A 9 17.87 34.53 -2.50
C SER A 9 16.62 33.97 -1.81
N TYR A 10 16.40 32.66 -1.92
CA TYR A 10 15.58 31.94 -0.95
C TYR A 10 16.25 32.08 0.42
N SER A 11 15.71 32.98 1.24
CA SER A 11 16.00 33.07 2.66
C SER A 11 15.76 31.69 3.28
N SER A 12 16.85 31.04 3.70
CA SER A 12 16.79 29.83 4.51
C SER A 12 16.16 30.20 5.85
N ARG A 13 14.83 30.11 5.92
CA ARG A 13 14.12 30.04 7.19
C ARG A 13 14.55 28.75 7.88
N ASN A 14 15.53 28.89 8.76
CA ASN A 14 15.89 27.88 9.73
C ASN A 14 14.74 27.77 10.75
N THR A 15 13.69 27.05 10.39
CA THR A 15 12.68 26.63 11.35
C THR A 15 13.23 25.40 12.05
N ASN A 16 13.80 25.60 13.24
CA ASN A 16 13.84 24.59 14.29
C ASN A 16 12.40 24.19 14.62
N HIS A 17 11.75 23.42 13.75
CA HIS A 17 10.45 22.85 14.03
C HIS A 17 10.73 21.61 14.85
N CYS A 18 10.60 21.73 16.17
CA CYS A 18 10.37 20.60 17.03
C CYS A 18 9.22 19.81 16.39
N SER A 19 9.50 18.65 15.82
CA SER A 19 8.60 17.91 14.94
C SER A 19 7.52 17.17 15.74
N ALA A 20 6.86 17.88 16.65
CA ALA A 20 5.68 17.39 17.32
C ALA A 20 4.60 17.19 16.24
N ARG A 21 4.11 15.96 16.10
CA ARG A 21 3.01 15.67 15.18
C ARG A 21 1.84 16.61 15.52
N PRO A 22 1.14 17.17 14.52
CA PRO A 22 -0.08 17.90 14.80
C PRO A 22 -1.01 17.00 15.62
N PRO A 23 -1.71 17.55 16.62
CA PRO A 23 -2.59 16.75 17.45
C PRO A 23 -3.59 16.01 16.54
N PRO A 24 -3.86 14.72 16.81
CA PRO A 24 -4.81 13.95 16.01
C PRO A 24 -6.13 14.70 15.91
N GLY A 25 -6.72 14.67 14.71
CA GLY A 25 -7.99 15.34 14.46
C GLY A 25 -9.08 14.82 15.40
N LYS A 26 -10.04 15.68 15.76
CA LYS A 26 -11.11 15.40 16.74
C LYS A 26 -11.92 14.14 16.42
N ASN A 27 -11.94 13.70 15.17
CA ASN A 27 -12.61 12.49 14.71
C ASN A 27 -11.54 11.47 14.28
N ASN A 28 -11.29 10.46 15.10
CA ASN A 28 -10.40 9.32 14.78
C ASN A 28 -10.94 8.41 13.65
N VAL A 29 -11.90 8.89 12.86
CA VAL A 29 -12.59 8.15 11.81
C VAL A 29 -11.92 8.46 10.48
N THR A 30 -11.06 7.55 10.05
CA THR A 30 -10.45 7.61 8.71
C THR A 30 -11.39 6.98 7.67
N PRO A 31 -11.32 7.39 6.39
CA PRO A 31 -12.14 6.78 5.35
C PRO A 31 -11.85 5.28 5.15
N PRO A 32 -12.75 4.55 4.49
CA PRO A 32 -12.53 3.15 4.12
C PRO A 32 -11.25 3.00 3.30
N PHE A 33 -10.46 1.96 3.57
CA PHE A 33 -9.22 1.66 2.86
C PHE A 33 -9.45 1.42 1.37
N ARG A 34 -10.63 0.91 0.99
CA ARG A 34 -11.02 0.74 -0.41
C ARG A 34 -10.90 2.05 -1.22
N THR A 35 -11.26 3.19 -0.63
CA THR A 35 -11.14 4.49 -1.32
C THR A 35 -9.70 4.86 -1.68
N LEU A 36 -8.73 4.37 -0.91
CA LEU A 36 -7.30 4.53 -1.19
C LEU A 36 -6.84 3.54 -2.27
N VAL A 37 -7.33 2.31 -2.24
CA VAL A 37 -7.08 1.31 -3.29
C VAL A 37 -7.60 1.79 -4.65
N ASP A 38 -8.82 2.32 -4.70
CA ASP A 38 -9.39 2.89 -5.93
C ASP A 38 -8.57 4.06 -6.46
N LEU A 39 -8.00 4.89 -5.56
CA LEU A 39 -7.06 5.93 -5.94
C LEU A 39 -5.80 5.32 -6.58
N PHE A 40 -5.22 4.27 -6.00
CA PHE A 40 -4.04 3.61 -6.57
C PHE A 40 -4.31 3.02 -7.95
N GLU A 41 -5.46 2.37 -8.16
CA GLU A 41 -5.83 1.84 -9.47
C GLU A 41 -6.03 2.95 -10.52
N LYS A 42 -6.67 4.06 -10.14
CA LYS A 42 -6.78 5.24 -11.01
C LYS A 42 -5.42 5.85 -11.33
N LEU A 43 -4.53 5.96 -10.35
CA LEU A 43 -3.18 6.48 -10.55
C LEU A 43 -2.30 5.56 -11.40
N ARG A 44 -2.49 4.24 -11.29
CA ARG A 44 -1.77 3.22 -12.06
C ARG A 44 -2.16 3.27 -13.54
N SER A 45 -3.46 3.36 -13.81
CA SER A 45 -4.04 3.37 -15.17
C SER A 45 -3.87 4.70 -15.90
N GLU A 46 -3.89 5.82 -15.19
CA GLU A 46 -3.70 7.14 -15.78
C GLU A 46 -2.27 7.30 -16.33
N ARG A 47 -2.12 7.93 -17.50
CA ARG A 47 -0.81 8.20 -18.13
C ARG A 47 -0.40 9.67 -18.00
N ARG A 48 -1.39 10.56 -17.90
CA ARG A 48 -1.21 12.02 -17.80
C ARG A 48 -0.80 12.46 -16.40
N GLN A 49 0.38 13.04 -16.28
CA GLN A 49 0.95 13.46 -14.99
C GLN A 49 0.16 14.59 -14.33
N ASP A 50 -0.40 15.50 -15.11
CA ASP A 50 -1.28 16.58 -14.63
C ASP A 50 -2.56 16.01 -13.99
N VAL A 51 -3.17 15.00 -14.62
CA VAL A 51 -4.36 14.34 -14.07
C VAL A 51 -4.03 13.60 -12.77
N LYS A 52 -2.90 12.88 -12.71
CA LYS A 52 -2.43 12.23 -11.46
C LYS A 52 -2.26 13.22 -10.31
N LYS A 53 -1.65 14.38 -10.59
CA LYS A 53 -1.48 15.45 -9.60
C LYS A 53 -2.83 15.99 -9.11
N THR A 54 -3.79 16.17 -10.02
CA THR A 54 -5.15 16.61 -9.66
C THR A 54 -5.86 15.58 -8.80
N LEU A 55 -5.80 14.29 -9.16
CA LEU A 55 -6.38 13.20 -8.36
C LEU A 55 -5.81 13.17 -6.94
N LEU A 56 -4.49 13.23 -6.81
CA LEU A 56 -3.82 13.28 -5.51
C LEU A 56 -4.20 14.54 -4.71
N SER A 57 -4.22 15.71 -5.35
CA SER A 57 -4.57 16.97 -4.70
C SER A 57 -5.99 16.95 -4.16
N ASN A 58 -6.95 16.47 -4.96
CA ASN A 58 -8.35 16.33 -4.55
C ASN A 58 -8.49 15.38 -3.36
N TRP A 59 -7.74 14.27 -3.40
CA TRP A 59 -7.80 13.26 -2.36
C TRP A 59 -7.17 13.75 -1.04
N ILE A 60 -6.03 14.47 -1.11
CA ILE A 60 -5.40 15.15 0.04
C ILE A 60 -6.31 16.23 0.62
N ASN A 61 -6.98 17.02 -0.23
CA ASN A 61 -7.91 18.06 0.22
C ASN A 61 -9.11 17.43 0.95
N GLY A 62 -9.69 16.36 0.39
CA GLY A 62 -10.76 15.61 1.06
C GLY A 62 -10.34 15.01 2.40
N TRP A 63 -9.07 14.59 2.54
CA TRP A 63 -8.53 14.17 3.83
C TRP A 63 -8.47 15.32 4.85
N ARG A 64 -8.01 16.51 4.43
CA ARG A 64 -7.96 17.70 5.30
C ARG A 64 -9.31 18.05 5.90
N GLU A 65 -10.35 17.96 5.07
CA GLU A 65 -11.70 18.31 5.46
C GLU A 65 -12.31 17.27 6.41
N LYS A 66 -12.09 15.98 6.16
CA LYS A 66 -12.77 14.89 6.89
C LYS A 66 -12.02 14.40 8.12
N VAL A 67 -10.69 14.28 8.03
CA VAL A 67 -9.85 13.66 9.07
C VAL A 67 -9.05 14.73 9.81
N GLY A 68 -8.54 15.73 9.09
CA GLY A 68 -7.81 16.87 9.66
C GLY A 68 -6.39 17.00 9.12
N LYS A 69 -5.55 17.70 9.88
CA LYS A 69 -4.20 18.09 9.45
C LYS A 69 -3.16 16.98 9.61
N ASP A 70 -3.47 15.89 10.30
CA ASP A 70 -2.56 14.75 10.43
C ASP A 70 -2.69 13.84 9.22
N PHE A 71 -1.64 13.81 8.40
CA PHE A 71 -1.53 12.96 7.20
C PHE A 71 -0.64 11.75 7.42
N PHE A 72 0.02 11.65 8.57
CA PHE A 72 0.96 10.57 8.81
C PHE A 72 0.38 9.17 8.56
N PRO A 73 -0.82 8.79 9.09
CA PRO A 73 -1.37 7.44 8.87
C PRO A 73 -1.64 7.11 7.40
N LEU A 74 -1.75 8.13 6.58
CA LEU A 74 -1.97 8.02 5.15
C LEU A 74 -0.64 7.99 4.37
N LEU A 75 0.26 8.94 4.66
CA LEU A 75 1.54 9.05 3.95
C LEU A 75 2.36 7.76 4.04
N ARG A 76 2.30 7.06 5.17
CA ARG A 76 2.99 5.77 5.32
C ARG A 76 2.42 4.63 4.45
N LEU A 77 1.16 4.73 4.04
CA LEU A 77 0.54 3.79 3.08
C LEU A 77 0.84 4.20 1.64
N LEU A 78 0.87 5.51 1.34
CA LEU A 78 1.22 6.04 0.02
C LEU A 78 2.70 5.85 -0.33
N LEU A 79 3.57 6.03 0.66
CA LEU A 79 5.02 6.03 0.51
C LEU A 79 5.64 5.04 1.51
N PRO A 80 5.40 3.73 1.34
CA PRO A 80 5.87 2.72 2.28
C PRO A 80 7.40 2.69 2.42
N HIS A 81 8.13 3.07 1.36
CA HIS A 81 9.59 3.16 1.36
C HIS A 81 10.15 4.27 2.28
N LEU A 82 9.31 5.23 2.69
CA LEU A 82 9.68 6.29 3.64
C LEU A 82 9.24 5.95 5.07
N ASP A 83 8.49 4.88 5.28
CA ASP A 83 8.10 4.42 6.61
C ASP A 83 9.25 3.67 7.27
N LYS A 84 10.01 4.39 8.12
CA LYS A 84 11.14 3.83 8.87
C LYS A 84 10.74 3.22 10.21
N GLU A 85 9.49 3.41 10.65
CA GLU A 85 9.02 2.97 11.98
C GLU A 85 8.57 1.49 11.97
N ARG A 86 8.09 1.01 10.82
CA ARG A 86 7.58 -0.35 10.63
C ARG A 86 8.56 -1.24 9.87
N VAL A 87 8.85 -2.40 10.44
CA VAL A 87 9.59 -3.49 9.80
C VAL A 87 8.76 -4.76 9.98
N TYR A 88 8.46 -5.46 8.89
CA TYR A 88 7.54 -6.60 8.91
C TYR A 88 8.25 -7.97 8.85
N GLY A 89 9.51 -8.04 8.38
CA GLY A 89 10.23 -9.31 8.27
C GLY A 89 9.58 -10.37 7.36
N LEU A 90 8.52 -10.03 6.61
CA LEU A 90 7.75 -10.98 5.82
C LEU A 90 8.45 -11.30 4.51
N LYS A 91 8.73 -12.59 4.29
CA LYS A 91 9.20 -13.11 3.01
C LYS A 91 8.00 -13.56 2.17
N GLU A 92 8.11 -13.40 0.85
CA GLU A 92 7.10 -13.83 -0.12
C GLU A 92 6.72 -15.31 0.06
N ALA A 93 7.71 -16.17 0.33
CA ALA A 93 7.49 -17.59 0.61
C ALA A 93 6.61 -17.85 1.85
N THR A 94 6.78 -17.06 2.91
CA THR A 94 5.95 -17.16 4.12
C THR A 94 4.52 -16.75 3.82
N ILE A 95 4.34 -15.64 3.11
CA ILE A 95 3.01 -15.17 2.68
C ILE A 95 2.34 -16.21 1.79
N ALA A 96 3.07 -16.80 0.83
CA ALA A 96 2.55 -17.84 -0.05
C ALA A 96 2.02 -19.05 0.74
N ASN A 97 2.79 -19.53 1.72
CA ASN A 97 2.36 -20.64 2.57
C ASN A 97 1.11 -20.29 3.39
N LEU A 98 1.03 -19.07 3.94
CA LEU A 98 -0.17 -18.62 4.67
C LEU A 98 -1.42 -18.63 3.78
N TYR A 99 -1.33 -18.20 2.53
CA TYR A 99 -2.47 -18.22 1.60
C TYR A 99 -2.86 -19.66 1.18
N ILE A 100 -1.89 -20.55 1.01
CA ILE A 100 -2.14 -21.98 0.75
C ILE A 100 -2.90 -22.60 1.92
N ASP A 101 -2.47 -22.31 3.14
CA ASP A 101 -3.09 -22.82 4.36
C ASP A 101 -4.49 -22.22 4.58
N LEU A 102 -4.67 -20.92 4.28
CA LEU A 102 -5.94 -20.19 4.38
C LEU A 102 -7.00 -20.77 3.44
N PHE A 103 -6.66 -20.96 2.16
CA PHE A 103 -7.58 -21.50 1.16
C PHE A 103 -7.59 -23.04 1.09
N ARG A 104 -6.87 -23.70 2.01
CA ARG A 104 -6.75 -25.17 2.08
C ARG A 104 -6.38 -25.80 0.73
N LEU A 105 -5.49 -25.15 -0.02
CA LEU A 105 -5.09 -25.61 -1.34
C LEU A 105 -4.29 -26.90 -1.20
N GLN A 106 -4.69 -27.93 -1.94
CA GLN A 106 -3.94 -29.18 -1.96
C GLN A 106 -2.59 -28.96 -2.66
N LYS A 107 -1.49 -29.22 -1.94
CA LYS A 107 -0.17 -29.35 -2.54
C LYS A 107 -0.22 -30.54 -3.50
N SER A 108 0.16 -30.32 -4.76
CA SER A 108 0.05 -31.31 -5.84
C SER A 108 0.47 -32.72 -5.39
N LYS A 109 -0.45 -33.68 -5.48
CA LYS A 109 -0.20 -35.08 -5.11
C LYS A 109 0.29 -35.94 -6.29
N ASN A 110 0.01 -35.54 -7.54
CA ASN A 110 0.16 -36.42 -8.71
C ASN A 110 0.88 -35.74 -9.91
N GLY A 111 1.81 -34.82 -9.65
CA GLY A 111 2.59 -34.14 -10.71
C GLY A 111 1.82 -33.12 -11.56
N LYS A 112 0.50 -32.95 -11.33
CA LYS A 112 -0.32 -31.92 -11.97
C LYS A 112 -0.11 -30.57 -11.27
N GLU A 113 0.04 -29.49 -12.03
CA GLU A 113 0.13 -28.16 -11.43
C GLU A 113 -1.15 -27.83 -10.66
N SER A 114 -0.96 -27.48 -9.39
CA SER A 114 -1.98 -26.98 -8.47
C SER A 114 -1.79 -25.49 -8.22
N HIS A 115 -2.83 -24.77 -7.81
CA HIS A 115 -2.70 -23.36 -7.43
C HIS A 115 -1.66 -23.13 -6.33
N ALA A 116 -1.51 -24.07 -5.40
CA ALA A 116 -0.46 -24.05 -4.38
C ALA A 116 0.95 -24.08 -5.01
N SER A 117 1.20 -24.97 -5.98
CA SER A 117 2.49 -25.05 -6.66
C SER A 117 2.78 -23.84 -7.55
N GLN A 118 1.75 -23.24 -8.16
CA GLN A 118 1.89 -22.00 -8.94
C GLN A 118 2.28 -20.83 -8.03
N LEU A 119 1.64 -20.71 -6.86
CA LEU A 119 1.97 -19.64 -5.91
C LEU A 119 3.37 -19.80 -5.32
N ILE A 120 3.82 -21.03 -5.06
CA ILE A 120 5.20 -21.30 -4.62
C ILE A 120 6.20 -20.96 -5.74
N LYS A 121 5.86 -21.26 -6.99
CA LYS A 121 6.70 -21.02 -8.18
C LYS A 121 6.33 -19.74 -8.93
N TRP A 122 5.86 -18.70 -8.24
CA TRP A 122 5.38 -17.45 -8.86
C TRP A 122 6.43 -16.72 -9.72
N ARG A 123 7.72 -17.01 -9.54
CA ARG A 123 8.82 -16.47 -10.37
C ARG A 123 9.00 -17.21 -11.70
N GLN A 124 8.45 -18.41 -11.84
CA GLN A 124 8.57 -19.20 -13.06
C GLN A 124 7.40 -18.87 -13.99
N PRO A 125 7.65 -18.71 -15.31
CA PRO A 125 6.58 -18.61 -16.28
C PRO A 125 5.84 -19.95 -16.37
N THR A 126 4.80 -20.12 -15.55
CA THR A 126 3.79 -21.15 -15.79
C THR A 126 2.91 -20.62 -16.91
N GLY A 127 2.77 -21.34 -18.02
CA GLY A 127 2.11 -20.88 -19.27
C GLY A 127 0.63 -20.48 -19.17
N GLN A 128 0.11 -20.21 -17.98
CA GLN A 128 -1.23 -19.71 -17.69
C GLN A 128 -1.16 -18.31 -17.07
N GLY A 129 -1.21 -17.28 -17.93
CA GLY A 129 -1.86 -15.99 -17.66
C GLY A 129 -1.31 -15.03 -16.60
N SER A 130 -0.48 -15.48 -15.65
CA SER A 130 0.10 -14.59 -14.63
C SER A 130 1.44 -14.02 -15.11
N ALA A 131 1.63 -12.71 -14.97
CA ALA A 131 2.87 -12.05 -15.33
C ALA A 131 4.01 -12.61 -14.43
N PRO A 132 4.97 -13.36 -14.99
CA PRO A 132 5.99 -14.01 -14.18
C PRO A 132 6.80 -12.95 -13.42
N GLY A 133 6.95 -13.12 -12.11
CA GLY A 133 7.73 -12.19 -11.30
C GLY A 133 6.95 -11.05 -10.62
N ASP A 134 5.61 -11.06 -10.64
CA ASP A 134 4.78 -10.23 -9.74
C ASP A 134 4.03 -11.10 -8.72
N PHE A 135 4.62 -11.23 -7.52
CA PHE A 135 4.01 -12.00 -6.42
C PHE A 135 2.64 -11.43 -5.99
N SER A 136 2.46 -10.11 -6.05
CA SER A 136 1.21 -9.48 -5.62
C SER A 136 0.08 -9.80 -6.59
N ALA A 137 0.35 -9.79 -7.90
CA ALA A 137 -0.61 -10.21 -8.92
C ALA A 137 -0.99 -11.70 -8.76
N ALA A 138 -0.02 -12.58 -8.50
CA ALA A 138 -0.29 -14.00 -8.28
C ALA A 138 -1.20 -14.26 -7.06
N ILE A 139 -1.00 -13.52 -5.96
CA ILE A 139 -1.87 -13.58 -4.77
C ILE A 139 -3.26 -13.02 -5.09
N PHE A 140 -3.34 -11.92 -5.84
CA PHE A 140 -4.62 -11.34 -6.25
C PHE A 140 -5.45 -12.32 -7.10
N ASP A 141 -4.84 -12.96 -8.10
CA ASP A 141 -5.50 -13.97 -8.95
C ASP A 141 -6.03 -15.14 -8.13
N LEU A 142 -5.27 -15.57 -7.12
CA LEU A 142 -5.70 -16.63 -6.21
C LEU A 142 -6.86 -16.18 -5.33
N ALA A 143 -6.73 -15.02 -4.68
CA ALA A 143 -7.76 -14.47 -3.80
C ALA A 143 -9.08 -14.24 -4.56
N ASN A 144 -9.02 -13.71 -5.79
CA ASN A 144 -10.19 -13.46 -6.63
C ASN A 144 -10.93 -14.74 -7.06
N LYS A 145 -10.23 -15.88 -7.12
CA LYS A 145 -10.85 -17.18 -7.44
C LYS A 145 -11.50 -17.86 -6.24
N HIS A 146 -10.98 -17.62 -5.03
CA HIS A 146 -11.38 -18.34 -3.82
C HIS A 146 -12.18 -17.51 -2.81
N SER A 147 -12.21 -16.18 -2.96
CA SER A 147 -12.96 -15.28 -2.08
C SER A 147 -14.24 -14.82 -2.76
N GLU A 148 -15.38 -15.07 -2.13
CA GLU A 148 -16.68 -14.51 -2.52
C GLU A 148 -16.88 -13.07 -2.00
N VAL A 149 -16.03 -12.64 -1.05
CA VAL A 149 -16.07 -11.29 -0.50
C VAL A 149 -15.30 -10.36 -1.42
N THR A 150 -16.04 -9.55 -2.19
CA THR A 150 -15.50 -8.56 -3.12
C THR A 150 -15.15 -7.24 -2.43
N GLU A 151 -15.77 -6.92 -1.29
CA GLU A 151 -15.67 -5.60 -0.65
C GLU A 151 -15.35 -5.68 0.84
N SER A 152 -14.23 -5.06 1.25
CA SER A 152 -13.87 -4.93 2.67
C SER A 152 -14.25 -3.54 3.21
N THR A 153 -14.85 -3.51 4.39
CA THR A 153 -15.28 -2.26 5.07
C THR A 153 -14.22 -1.70 6.03
N SER A 154 -12.99 -2.21 5.97
CA SER A 154 -11.89 -1.80 6.86
C SER A 154 -11.49 -0.34 6.61
N SER A 155 -11.34 0.43 7.68
CA SER A 155 -10.85 1.81 7.62
C SER A 155 -9.32 1.87 7.51
N ILE A 156 -8.79 2.98 7.00
CA ILE A 156 -7.33 3.23 6.94
C ILE A 156 -6.68 3.12 8.32
N LYS A 157 -7.34 3.59 9.38
CA LYS A 157 -6.86 3.43 10.75
C LYS A 157 -6.72 1.95 11.10
N ARG A 158 -7.75 1.14 10.84
CA ARG A 158 -7.74 -0.28 11.18
C ARG A 158 -6.64 -1.05 10.42
N ILE A 159 -6.40 -0.71 9.15
CA ILE A 159 -5.29 -1.26 8.39
C ILE A 159 -3.94 -0.88 9.02
N ASN A 160 -3.78 0.39 9.40
CA ASN A 160 -2.58 0.82 10.11
C ASN A 160 -2.38 0.07 11.44
N ASP A 161 -3.43 -0.09 12.24
CA ASP A 161 -3.37 -0.83 13.50
C ASP A 161 -2.93 -2.30 13.27
N PHE A 162 -3.43 -2.97 12.22
CA PHE A 162 -2.99 -4.33 11.87
C PHE A 162 -1.52 -4.39 11.46
N LEU A 163 -1.05 -3.41 10.68
CA LEU A 163 0.36 -3.31 10.27
C LEU A 163 1.27 -2.99 11.46
N ASP A 164 0.82 -2.14 12.39
CA ASP A 164 1.55 -1.85 13.62
C ASP A 164 1.68 -3.11 14.49
N ASN A 165 0.59 -3.85 14.69
CA ASN A 165 0.62 -5.12 15.43
C ASN A 165 1.57 -6.13 14.79
N LEU A 166 1.56 -6.25 13.45
CA LEU A 166 2.46 -7.14 12.74
C LEU A 166 3.92 -6.73 12.90
N SER A 167 4.21 -5.43 12.81
CA SER A 167 5.57 -4.93 13.00
C SER A 167 6.06 -5.10 14.44
N ASN A 168 5.20 -4.90 15.44
CA ASN A 168 5.56 -5.05 16.85
C ASN A 168 5.82 -6.53 17.20
N ALA A 169 4.97 -7.44 16.73
CA ALA A 169 5.17 -8.88 16.93
C ALA A 169 6.51 -9.39 16.34
N MET A 170 7.06 -8.71 15.35
CA MET A 170 8.38 -9.03 14.76
C MET A 170 9.55 -8.43 15.53
N LYS A 171 9.34 -7.35 16.30
CA LYS A 171 10.37 -6.74 17.15
C LYS A 171 10.58 -7.53 18.45
N ASP A 172 9.55 -8.26 18.88
CA ASP A 172 9.57 -9.08 20.09
C ASP A 172 10.15 -10.50 19.86
N GLN A 173 10.55 -10.83 18.62
CA GLN A 173 11.22 -12.09 18.24
C GLN A 173 12.73 -11.91 18.10
#